data_AF-A0A3L7SPW7-F1
#
_entry.id   AF-A0A3L7SPW7-F1
#
_cell.length_a   1.000
_cell.length_b   1.000
_cell.length_c   1.000
_cell.angle_alpha   90.00
_cell.angle_beta   90.00
_cell.angle_gamma   90.00
#
_symmetry.space_group_name_H-M   'P 1'
#
loop_
_entity.id
_entity.type
_entity.pdbx_description
1 polymer ?
#
loop_
_entity_poly.entity_id
_entity_poly.type
_entity_poly.pdbx_seq_one_letter_code
_entity_poly.pdbx_strand_id
1 'polypeptide(L)'
;IVRSMRTGNRTTGQLTQALARMPEVDLDGQPLPKHARSDDRYELLAKFQGVLAALGYTGMVVIVDRVDEPHAVNGQAERMRLLVWPMLDNKFLKSPGLGFKLLLPEELYRFIEREDEQFNQRARLDKQNLVPGLEWTGETLYDIASQRVKAASVGSPPATLAQLFDPAVDQRRLIDGLRTLRVPRHLFKFLHRLLVSHCHSHTSEQPVWTIPLEQFERELAVFQRDQDAFDRGLAPR
;
A
#
# COMPACT_ATOMS: atom_id res chain seq x y z
N ILE A 1 16.02 13.97 3.88
CA ILE A 1 15.42 13.25 2.72
C ILE A 1 16.43 13.15 1.57
N VAL A 2 16.91 14.25 0.97
CA VAL A 2 17.93 14.21 -0.11
C VAL A 2 19.23 13.49 0.30
N ARG A 3 19.68 13.65 1.55
CA ARG A 3 20.87 12.96 2.10
C ARG A 3 20.68 11.45 2.36
N SER A 4 19.46 10.94 2.25
CA SER A 4 19.11 9.55 2.62
C SER A 4 18.66 8.72 1.41
N MET A 5 18.76 9.29 0.21
CA MET A 5 18.38 8.64 -1.03
C MET A 5 19.53 7.70 -1.44
N ARG A 6 19.31 6.38 -1.37
CA ARG A 6 20.26 5.39 -1.87
C ARG A 6 20.35 5.52 -3.39
N THR A 7 21.27 6.34 -3.85
CA THR A 7 21.82 6.23 -5.20
C THR A 7 22.74 5.01 -5.21
N GLY A 8 22.90 4.32 -6.35
CA GLY A 8 23.75 3.12 -6.43
C GLY A 8 25.13 3.36 -5.79
N ASN A 9 25.79 2.31 -5.28
CA ASN A 9 27.05 2.33 -4.49
C ASN A 9 28.23 2.99 -5.24
N ARG A 10 28.13 4.26 -5.59
CA ARG A 10 29.17 5.08 -6.17
C ARG A 10 29.65 6.00 -5.07
N THR A 11 30.92 5.88 -4.74
CA THR A 11 31.59 6.82 -3.85
C THR A 11 31.58 8.23 -4.45
N THR A 12 31.68 9.25 -3.61
CA THR A 12 31.80 10.64 -4.08
C THR A 12 32.93 10.78 -5.10
N GLY A 13 34.07 10.11 -4.89
CA GLY A 13 35.20 10.12 -5.83
C GLY A 13 34.87 9.51 -7.20
N GLN A 14 34.08 8.42 -7.25
CA GLN A 14 33.62 7.83 -8.51
C GLN A 14 32.64 8.74 -9.25
N LEU A 15 31.77 9.44 -8.53
CA LEU A 15 30.88 10.45 -9.12
C LEU A 15 31.67 11.65 -9.63
N THR A 16 32.63 12.16 -8.85
CA THR A 16 33.53 13.25 -9.27
C THR A 16 34.32 12.87 -10.52
N GLN A 17 34.87 11.66 -10.57
CA GLN A 17 35.62 11.19 -11.74
C GLN A 17 34.72 10.99 -12.97
N ALA A 18 33.48 10.52 -12.78
CA ALA A 18 32.53 10.39 -13.88
C ALA A 18 32.09 11.77 -14.42
N LEU A 19 31.81 12.72 -13.53
CA LEU A 19 31.46 14.09 -13.90
C LEU A 19 32.63 14.83 -14.53
N ALA A 20 33.86 14.60 -14.07
CA ALA A 20 35.08 15.18 -14.66
C ALA A 20 35.39 14.66 -16.08
N ARG A 21 34.75 13.57 -16.52
CA ARG A 21 34.83 13.09 -17.91
C ARG A 21 33.82 13.78 -18.83
N MET A 22 32.85 14.50 -18.28
CA MET A 22 31.92 15.30 -19.08
C MET A 22 32.61 16.59 -19.51
N PRO A 23 32.56 16.97 -20.80
CA PRO A 23 33.06 18.26 -21.27
C PRO A 23 32.44 19.42 -20.47
N GLU A 24 33.23 20.44 -20.15
CA GLU A 24 32.73 21.62 -19.41
C GLU A 24 31.57 22.31 -20.13
N VAL A 25 31.58 22.31 -21.47
CA VAL A 25 30.48 22.83 -22.30
C VAL A 25 29.16 22.07 -22.10
N ASP A 26 29.22 20.78 -21.78
CA ASP A 26 28.04 19.96 -21.49
C ASP A 26 27.56 20.13 -20.04
N LEU A 27 28.44 20.59 -19.14
CA LEU A 27 28.11 20.91 -17.75
C LEU A 27 27.58 22.35 -17.62
N ASP A 28 28.04 23.25 -18.48
CA ASP A 28 27.62 24.64 -18.49
C ASP A 28 26.16 24.77 -18.96
N GLY A 29 25.41 25.68 -18.33
CA GLY A 29 23.99 25.86 -18.59
C GLY A 29 23.08 24.70 -18.16
N GLN A 30 23.57 23.68 -17.45
CA GLN A 30 22.71 22.62 -16.92
C GLN A 30 21.71 23.19 -15.88
N PRO A 31 20.43 22.79 -15.95
CA PRO A 31 19.38 23.24 -15.05
C PRO A 31 19.52 22.56 -13.68
N LEU A 32 20.57 22.93 -12.94
CA LEU A 32 20.77 22.42 -11.60
C LEU A 32 19.67 23.00 -10.70
N PRO A 33 18.95 22.18 -9.91
CA PRO A 33 17.84 22.62 -9.09
C PRO A 33 18.37 23.35 -7.83
N LYS A 34 18.91 24.56 -8.05
CA LYS A 34 19.55 25.39 -7.02
C LYS A 34 18.52 26.06 -6.11
N HIS A 35 17.26 26.13 -6.54
CA HIS A 35 16.18 26.77 -5.81
C HIS A 35 15.04 25.78 -5.50
N ALA A 36 14.39 25.96 -4.36
CA ALA A 36 13.15 25.26 -4.07
C ALA A 36 12.07 25.72 -5.07
N ARG A 37 11.45 24.78 -5.80
CA ARG A 37 10.39 25.08 -6.78
C ARG A 37 10.84 25.72 -8.11
N SER A 38 11.99 25.32 -8.64
CA SER A 38 12.37 25.66 -10.02
C SER A 38 11.86 24.65 -11.07
N ASP A 39 11.58 25.16 -12.27
CA ASP A 39 11.22 24.41 -13.46
C ASP A 39 12.36 23.51 -13.97
N ASP A 40 13.59 23.80 -13.52
CA ASP A 40 14.82 23.02 -13.76
C ASP A 40 14.62 21.51 -13.54
N ARG A 41 13.81 21.15 -12.54
CA ARG A 41 13.53 19.75 -12.20
C ARG A 41 12.76 19.01 -13.29
N TYR A 42 11.89 19.71 -14.01
CA TYR A 42 11.18 19.13 -15.17
C TYR A 42 12.12 18.98 -16.37
N GLU A 43 13.05 19.92 -16.56
CA GLU A 43 14.05 19.81 -17.62
C GLU A 43 15.00 18.64 -17.37
N LEU A 44 15.47 18.46 -16.14
CA LEU A 44 16.28 17.28 -15.77
C LEU A 44 15.50 15.98 -15.95
N LEU A 45 14.20 15.96 -15.62
CA LEU A 45 13.35 14.80 -15.87
C LEU A 45 13.24 14.50 -17.37
N ALA A 46 13.02 15.52 -18.20
CA ALA A 46 12.96 15.38 -19.65
C ALA A 46 14.30 14.86 -20.22
N LYS A 47 15.44 15.35 -19.72
CA LYS A 47 16.77 14.84 -20.08
C LYS A 47 16.94 13.37 -19.71
N PHE A 48 16.50 12.99 -18.51
CA PHE A 48 16.52 11.59 -18.07
C PHE A 48 15.63 10.71 -18.96
N GLN A 49 14.43 11.17 -19.32
CA GLN A 49 13.57 10.48 -20.28
C GLN A 49 14.22 10.36 -21.66
N GLY A 50 14.96 11.38 -22.11
CA GLY A 50 15.73 11.32 -23.35
C GLY A 50 16.79 10.23 -23.32
N VAL A 51 17.50 10.06 -22.19
CA VAL A 51 18.44 8.95 -21.99
C VAL A 51 17.72 7.59 -22.06
N LEU A 52 16.58 7.46 -21.38
CA LEU A 52 15.77 6.24 -21.42
C LEU A 52 15.26 5.92 -22.83
N ALA A 53 14.82 6.95 -23.58
CA ALA A 53 14.37 6.81 -24.95
C ALA A 53 15.49 6.35 -25.89
N ALA A 54 16.71 6.88 -25.72
CA ALA A 54 17.89 6.43 -26.46
C ALA A 54 18.25 4.95 -26.18
N LEU A 55 17.87 4.44 -24.99
CA LEU A 55 18.00 3.03 -24.63
C LEU A 55 16.80 2.17 -25.07
N GLY A 56 15.81 2.75 -25.76
CA GLY A 56 14.62 2.05 -26.28
C GLY A 56 13.41 2.05 -25.35
N TYR A 57 13.45 2.75 -24.22
CA TYR A 57 12.30 2.87 -23.31
C TYR A 57 11.44 4.08 -23.68
N THR A 58 10.19 3.85 -24.06
CA THR A 58 9.27 4.90 -24.53
C THR A 58 8.46 5.58 -23.41
N GLY A 59 8.56 5.08 -22.19
CA GLY A 59 7.90 5.64 -21.02
C GLY A 59 8.24 4.92 -19.73
N MET A 60 7.75 5.43 -18.62
CA MET A 60 8.00 4.88 -17.28
C MET A 60 6.75 4.95 -16.40
N VAL A 61 6.59 3.95 -15.54
CA VAL A 61 5.58 3.95 -14.48
C VAL A 61 6.27 4.05 -13.14
N VAL A 62 5.90 5.04 -12.34
CA VAL A 62 6.41 5.28 -10.99
C VAL A 62 5.35 4.86 -9.99
N ILE A 63 5.66 3.82 -9.21
CA ILE A 63 4.85 3.38 -8.08
C ILE A 63 5.44 3.97 -6.82
N VAL A 64 4.61 4.71 -6.07
CA VAL A 64 4.97 5.26 -4.76
C VAL A 64 4.11 4.52 -3.74
N ASP A 65 4.74 3.72 -2.91
CA ASP A 65 4.10 2.90 -1.88
C ASP A 65 4.95 2.94 -0.60
N ARG A 66 4.34 2.60 0.54
CA ARG A 66 5.01 2.48 1.85
C ARG A 66 5.80 3.73 2.25
N VAL A 67 5.25 4.92 1.95
CA VAL A 67 5.91 6.22 2.25
C VAL A 67 6.09 6.49 3.74
N ASP A 68 5.39 5.73 4.59
CA ASP A 68 5.45 5.73 6.05
C ASP A 68 6.68 4.99 6.61
N GLU A 69 7.17 3.95 5.92
CA GLU A 69 8.23 3.06 6.41
C GLU A 69 9.65 3.65 6.50
N PRO A 70 10.11 4.52 5.57
CA PRO A 70 11.48 5.03 5.62
C PRO A 70 11.79 5.66 6.97
N HIS A 71 12.95 5.34 7.56
CA HIS A 71 13.36 5.86 8.88
C HIS A 71 13.31 7.39 9.00
N ALA A 72 13.51 8.12 7.90
CA ALA A 72 13.41 9.58 7.89
C ALA A 72 11.98 10.07 8.16
N VAL A 73 10.97 9.31 7.72
CA VAL A 73 9.54 9.59 7.90
C VAL A 73 9.05 8.98 9.21
N ASN A 74 9.36 7.70 9.46
CA ASN A 74 9.03 6.96 10.67
C ASN A 74 7.53 7.04 11.02
N GLY A 75 6.65 6.84 10.03
CA GLY A 75 5.19 6.88 10.16
C GLY A 75 4.60 8.25 10.50
N GLN A 76 5.39 9.32 10.56
CA GLN A 76 4.88 10.64 10.93
C GLN A 76 4.16 11.29 9.73
N ALA A 77 2.87 11.57 9.88
CA ALA A 77 2.03 12.12 8.82
C ALA A 77 2.54 13.44 8.23
N GLU A 78 3.01 14.36 9.07
CA GLU A 78 3.61 15.62 8.59
C GLU A 78 4.88 15.39 7.75
N ARG A 79 5.68 14.37 8.07
CA ARG A 79 6.88 14.04 7.29
C ARG A 79 6.53 13.36 5.98
N MET A 80 5.51 12.50 5.99
CA MET A 80 4.94 11.95 4.77
C MET A 80 4.44 13.05 3.84
N ARG A 81 3.72 14.03 4.39
CA ARG A 81 3.23 15.21 3.67
C ARG A 81 4.37 15.95 2.96
N LEU A 82 5.47 16.22 3.67
CA LEU A 82 6.66 16.88 3.08
C LEU A 82 7.26 16.12 1.88
N LEU A 83 7.16 14.80 1.87
CA LEU A 83 7.66 13.95 0.78
C LEU A 83 6.67 13.94 -0.41
N VAL A 84 5.38 13.80 -0.12
CA VAL A 84 4.34 13.52 -1.14
C VAL A 84 3.86 14.80 -1.83
N TRP A 85 3.70 15.91 -1.12
CA TRP A 85 3.08 17.13 -1.66
C TRP A 85 3.75 17.71 -2.90
N PRO A 86 5.09 17.70 -3.01
CA PRO A 86 5.76 18.12 -4.23
C PRO A 86 5.38 17.28 -5.46
N MET A 87 4.98 16.02 -5.28
CA MET A 87 4.58 15.11 -6.36
C MET A 87 3.13 15.31 -6.81
N LEU A 88 2.29 15.96 -6.00
CA LEU A 88 0.87 16.20 -6.32
C LEU A 88 0.66 17.33 -7.33
N ASP A 89 1.73 17.90 -7.89
CA ASP A 89 1.64 18.96 -8.89
C ASP A 89 1.11 18.43 -10.24
N ASN A 90 0.06 19.05 -10.79
CA ASN A 90 -0.53 18.60 -12.05
C ASN A 90 0.45 18.63 -13.24
N LYS A 91 1.38 19.59 -13.29
CA LYS A 91 2.41 19.65 -14.34
C LYS A 91 3.33 18.43 -14.26
N PHE A 92 3.63 17.97 -13.04
CA PHE A 92 4.41 16.77 -12.82
C PHE A 92 3.63 15.50 -13.17
N LEU A 93 2.41 15.36 -12.66
CA LEU A 93 1.58 14.16 -12.85
C LEU A 93 1.17 13.92 -14.30
N LYS A 94 1.13 14.99 -15.12
CA LYS A 94 0.82 14.92 -16.56
C LYS A 94 2.04 15.01 -17.47
N SER A 95 3.24 14.83 -16.94
CA SER A 95 4.46 14.82 -17.74
C SER A 95 4.38 13.70 -18.80
N PRO A 96 4.64 13.99 -20.09
CA PRO A 96 4.57 12.98 -21.16
C PRO A 96 5.47 11.79 -20.88
N GLY A 97 5.02 10.58 -21.20
CA GLY A 97 5.82 9.35 -21.00
C GLY A 97 6.00 8.94 -19.54
N LEU A 98 5.31 9.56 -18.58
CA LEU A 98 5.25 9.13 -17.18
C LEU A 98 3.83 8.71 -16.79
N GLY A 99 3.74 7.58 -16.08
CA GLY A 99 2.55 7.17 -15.34
C GLY A 99 2.85 7.13 -13.85
N PHE A 100 1.93 7.59 -13.02
CA PHE A 100 2.07 7.54 -11.56
C PHE A 100 0.99 6.66 -10.95
N LYS A 101 1.39 5.84 -9.97
CA LYS A 101 0.47 5.15 -9.07
C LYS A 101 0.91 5.41 -7.64
N LEU A 102 0.20 6.31 -6.98
CA LEU A 102 0.48 6.74 -5.61
C LEU A 102 -0.43 5.96 -4.65
N LEU A 103 0.12 4.94 -4.00
CA LEU A 103 -0.53 4.14 -2.97
C LEU A 103 -0.17 4.77 -1.61
N LEU A 104 -0.92 5.81 -1.27
CA LEU A 104 -0.61 6.66 -0.13
C LEU A 104 -1.41 6.23 1.10
N PRO A 105 -0.84 6.35 2.31
CA PRO A 105 -1.55 6.13 3.56
C PRO A 105 -2.79 7.02 3.68
N GLU A 106 -3.89 6.45 4.15
CA GLU A 106 -5.21 7.10 4.21
C GLU A 106 -5.20 8.36 5.09
N GLU A 107 -4.32 8.43 6.10
CA GLU A 107 -4.20 9.59 6.97
C GLU A 107 -3.79 10.86 6.20
N LEU A 108 -3.11 10.71 5.06
CA LEU A 108 -2.75 11.83 4.19
C LEU A 108 -3.97 12.47 3.50
N TYR A 109 -5.05 11.72 3.31
CA TYR A 109 -6.25 12.23 2.66
C TYR A 109 -6.87 13.40 3.47
N ARG A 110 -6.85 13.30 4.80
CA ARG A 110 -7.32 14.39 5.69
C ARG A 110 -6.53 15.68 5.54
N PHE A 111 -5.25 15.59 5.17
CA PHE A 111 -4.44 16.77 4.91
C PHE A 111 -4.87 17.42 3.59
N ILE A 112 -5.12 16.61 2.55
CA ILE A 112 -5.61 17.08 1.25
C ILE A 112 -6.94 17.83 1.40
N GLU A 113 -7.87 17.30 2.19
CA GLU A 113 -9.18 17.95 2.44
C GLU A 113 -9.07 19.31 3.12
N ARG A 114 -7.95 19.57 3.82
CA ARG A 114 -7.69 20.81 4.56
C ARG A 114 -6.76 21.78 3.80
N GLU A 115 -6.34 21.43 2.59
CA GLU A 115 -5.48 22.29 1.79
C GLU A 115 -6.21 23.54 1.26
N ASP A 116 -5.41 24.56 0.96
CA ASP A 116 -5.91 25.84 0.49
C ASP A 116 -6.28 25.82 -1.01
N GLU A 117 -6.92 26.90 -1.45
CA GLU A 117 -7.31 27.08 -2.85
C GLU A 117 -6.08 27.06 -3.79
N GLN A 118 -4.96 27.64 -3.35
CA GLN A 118 -3.73 27.69 -4.14
C GLN A 118 -3.19 26.27 -4.45
N PHE A 119 -3.19 25.38 -3.47
CA PHE A 119 -2.84 23.99 -3.64
C PHE A 119 -3.83 23.30 -4.60
N ASN A 120 -5.13 23.46 -4.38
CA ASN A 120 -6.17 22.79 -5.17
C ASN A 120 -6.11 23.17 -6.66
N GLN A 121 -5.90 24.45 -6.97
CA GLN A 121 -5.74 24.93 -8.35
C GLN A 121 -4.49 24.33 -9.03
N ARG A 122 -3.41 24.09 -8.28
CA ARG A 122 -2.15 23.55 -8.81
C ARG A 122 -2.16 22.03 -8.93
N ALA A 123 -2.66 21.34 -7.91
CA ALA A 123 -2.68 19.89 -7.86
C ALA A 123 -3.75 19.29 -8.76
N ARG A 124 -4.88 19.99 -8.91
CA ARG A 124 -6.00 19.58 -9.77
C ARG A 124 -6.38 18.12 -9.60
N LEU A 125 -6.50 17.69 -8.35
CA LEU A 125 -6.81 16.30 -8.01
C LEU A 125 -8.19 15.87 -8.53
N ASP A 126 -9.09 16.83 -8.75
CA ASP A 126 -10.37 16.70 -9.45
C ASP A 126 -10.23 16.15 -10.89
N LYS A 127 -9.10 16.44 -11.55
CA LYS A 127 -8.77 15.97 -12.90
C LYS A 127 -7.84 14.76 -12.91
N GLN A 128 -7.58 14.17 -11.74
CA GLN A 128 -6.82 12.94 -11.60
C GLN A 128 -7.76 11.81 -11.20
N ASN A 129 -7.28 10.56 -11.34
CA ASN A 129 -8.00 9.37 -10.87
C ASN A 129 -7.79 9.17 -9.36
N LEU A 130 -8.09 10.19 -8.55
CA LEU A 130 -7.95 10.10 -7.10
C LEU A 130 -9.05 9.18 -6.54
N VAL A 131 -8.63 8.19 -5.78
CA VAL A 131 -9.51 7.32 -5.00
C VAL A 131 -9.27 7.64 -3.53
N PRO A 132 -10.27 8.16 -2.78
CA PRO A 132 -10.09 8.58 -1.38
C PRO A 132 -9.60 7.49 -0.44
N GLY A 133 -10.10 6.26 -0.64
CA GLY A 133 -9.76 5.11 0.17
C GLY A 133 -10.01 3.81 -0.57
N LEU A 134 -9.26 2.77 -0.22
CA LEU A 134 -9.43 1.42 -0.74
C LEU A 134 -10.06 0.56 0.36
N GLU A 135 -11.35 0.32 0.26
CA GLU A 135 -12.09 -0.51 1.22
C GLU A 135 -12.17 -1.96 0.76
N TRP A 136 -12.08 -2.89 1.71
CA TRP A 136 -12.34 -4.30 1.46
C TRP A 136 -13.76 -4.65 1.85
N THR A 137 -14.57 -5.05 0.88
CA THR A 137 -15.93 -5.53 1.15
C THR A 137 -15.89 -6.95 1.74
N GLY A 138 -16.95 -7.34 2.45
CA GLY A 138 -17.07 -8.70 3.00
C GLY A 138 -16.99 -9.78 1.91
N GLU A 139 -17.55 -9.48 0.73
CA GLU A 139 -17.54 -10.36 -0.45
C GLU A 139 -16.10 -10.52 -0.97
N THR A 140 -15.34 -9.42 -1.09
CA THR A 140 -13.94 -9.48 -1.55
C THR A 140 -13.06 -10.24 -0.56
N LEU A 141 -13.30 -10.05 0.74
CA LEU A 141 -12.62 -10.80 1.81
C LEU A 141 -12.96 -12.29 1.75
N TYR A 142 -14.23 -12.63 1.55
CA TYR A 142 -14.68 -14.01 1.35
C TYR A 142 -14.02 -14.65 0.13
N ASP A 143 -13.93 -13.93 -0.99
CA ASP A 143 -13.31 -14.43 -2.22
C ASP A 143 -11.82 -14.70 -2.03
N ILE A 144 -11.09 -13.78 -1.39
CA ILE A 144 -9.66 -13.96 -1.12
C ILE A 144 -9.40 -15.13 -0.17
N ALA A 145 -10.19 -15.28 0.90
CA ALA A 145 -10.09 -16.44 1.79
C ALA A 145 -10.43 -17.75 1.04
N SER A 146 -11.49 -17.75 0.24
CA SER A 146 -11.88 -18.88 -0.59
C SER A 146 -10.80 -19.28 -1.58
N GLN A 147 -10.13 -18.32 -2.23
CA GLN A 147 -9.00 -18.58 -3.11
C GLN A 147 -7.83 -19.24 -2.38
N ARG A 148 -7.54 -18.82 -1.13
CA ARG A 148 -6.50 -19.45 -0.31
C ARG A 148 -6.85 -20.88 0.08
N VAL A 149 -8.09 -21.15 0.49
CA VAL A 149 -8.57 -22.50 0.81
C VAL A 149 -8.48 -23.40 -0.43
N LYS A 150 -8.95 -22.91 -1.58
CA LYS A 150 -8.86 -23.63 -2.86
C LYS A 150 -7.41 -23.96 -3.22
N ALA A 151 -6.49 -23.00 -3.08
CA ALA A 151 -5.06 -23.21 -3.37
C ALA A 151 -4.38 -24.20 -2.42
N ALA A 152 -4.87 -24.33 -1.18
CA ALA A 152 -4.36 -25.28 -0.19
C ALA A 152 -5.08 -26.65 -0.22
N SER A 153 -6.12 -26.79 -1.03
CA SER A 153 -6.93 -28.02 -1.10
C SER A 153 -6.18 -29.13 -1.82
N VAL A 154 -6.24 -30.34 -1.26
CA VAL A 154 -5.64 -31.54 -1.86
C VAL A 154 -6.68 -32.33 -2.69
N GLY A 155 -7.98 -32.10 -2.47
CA GLY A 155 -9.08 -32.80 -3.16
C GLY A 155 -9.52 -32.16 -4.48
N SER A 156 -10.22 -32.95 -5.31
CA SER A 156 -10.89 -32.49 -6.54
C SER A 156 -12.40 -32.81 -6.46
N PRO A 157 -13.30 -31.82 -6.54
CA PRO A 157 -13.01 -30.39 -6.70
C PRO A 157 -12.34 -29.77 -5.45
N PRO A 158 -11.61 -28.65 -5.60
CA PRO A 158 -11.01 -27.94 -4.46
C PRO A 158 -12.07 -27.55 -3.42
N ALA A 159 -11.69 -27.57 -2.15
CA ALA A 159 -12.59 -27.18 -1.07
C ALA A 159 -12.91 -25.68 -1.13
N THR A 160 -14.08 -25.30 -0.64
CA THR A 160 -14.51 -23.91 -0.50
C THR A 160 -14.40 -23.46 0.95
N LEU A 161 -14.35 -22.14 1.19
CA LEU A 161 -14.30 -21.61 2.55
C LEU A 161 -15.52 -22.06 3.37
N ALA A 162 -16.72 -22.01 2.79
CA ALA A 162 -17.95 -22.40 3.46
C ALA A 162 -17.95 -23.87 3.94
N GLN A 163 -17.24 -24.76 3.25
CA GLN A 163 -17.15 -26.17 3.65
C GLN A 163 -16.37 -26.40 4.97
N LEU A 164 -15.62 -25.40 5.45
CA LEU A 164 -14.97 -25.47 6.75
C LEU A 164 -15.94 -25.23 7.92
N PHE A 165 -17.17 -24.81 7.64
CA PHE A 165 -18.15 -24.40 8.64
C PHE A 165 -19.37 -25.30 8.62
N ASP A 166 -20.04 -25.38 9.76
CA ASP A 166 -21.36 -26.00 9.87
C ASP A 166 -22.39 -25.23 9.01
N PRO A 167 -23.39 -25.90 8.39
CA PRO A 167 -24.45 -25.24 7.63
C PRO A 167 -25.18 -24.10 8.34
N ALA A 168 -25.19 -24.07 9.67
CA ALA A 168 -25.72 -22.96 10.47
C ALA A 168 -24.94 -21.64 10.25
N VAL A 169 -23.68 -21.70 9.80
CA VAL A 169 -22.90 -20.53 9.35
C VAL A 169 -23.01 -20.43 7.84
N ASP A 170 -24.15 -19.93 7.37
CA ASP A 170 -24.36 -19.76 5.95
C ASP A 170 -23.40 -18.73 5.32
N GLN A 171 -23.34 -18.70 3.99
CA GLN A 171 -22.43 -17.80 3.28
C GLN A 171 -22.69 -16.31 3.59
N ARG A 172 -23.94 -15.92 3.84
CA ARG A 172 -24.29 -14.55 4.19
C ARG A 172 -23.68 -14.20 5.55
N ARG A 173 -23.87 -15.07 6.53
CA ARG A 173 -23.31 -14.89 7.87
C ARG A 173 -21.79 -14.84 7.85
N LEU A 174 -21.14 -15.69 7.04
CA LEU A 174 -19.69 -15.61 6.82
C LEU A 174 -19.29 -14.25 6.26
N ILE A 175 -19.88 -13.82 5.15
CA ILE A 175 -19.58 -12.52 4.51
C ILE A 175 -19.77 -11.36 5.49
N ASP A 176 -20.86 -11.35 6.26
CA ASP A 176 -21.13 -10.31 7.25
C ASP A 176 -20.11 -10.32 8.38
N GLY A 177 -19.70 -11.50 8.85
CA GLY A 177 -18.65 -11.63 9.85
C GLY A 177 -17.31 -11.14 9.32
N LEU A 178 -16.91 -11.57 8.11
CA LEU A 178 -15.65 -11.18 7.49
C LEU A 178 -15.58 -9.69 7.18
N ARG A 179 -16.70 -9.04 6.81
CA ARG A 179 -16.79 -7.59 6.60
C ARG A 179 -16.28 -6.79 7.80
N THR A 180 -16.56 -7.27 9.02
CA THR A 180 -16.13 -6.59 10.25
C THR A 180 -14.62 -6.55 10.45
N LEU A 181 -13.87 -7.43 9.78
CA LEU A 181 -12.41 -7.53 9.90
C LEU A 181 -11.68 -6.46 9.07
N ARG A 182 -12.39 -5.76 8.17
CA ARG A 182 -11.98 -4.60 7.36
C ARG A 182 -10.83 -4.81 6.37
N VAL A 183 -9.85 -5.66 6.66
CA VAL A 183 -8.67 -5.88 5.80
C VAL A 183 -8.22 -7.35 5.77
N PRO A 184 -7.58 -7.81 4.69
CA PRO A 184 -7.12 -9.20 4.55
C PRO A 184 -6.18 -9.65 5.67
N ARG A 185 -5.35 -8.75 6.21
CA ARG A 185 -4.44 -9.08 7.31
C ARG A 185 -5.19 -9.55 8.56
N HIS A 186 -6.27 -8.86 8.93
CA HIS A 186 -7.08 -9.23 10.08
C HIS A 186 -7.91 -10.48 9.80
N LEU A 187 -8.46 -10.60 8.60
CA LEU A 187 -9.11 -11.82 8.11
C LEU A 187 -8.25 -13.06 8.33
N PHE A 188 -7.01 -13.07 7.85
CA PHE A 188 -6.16 -14.25 7.97
C PHE A 188 -5.67 -14.51 9.40
N LYS A 189 -5.43 -13.47 10.20
CA LYS A 189 -5.14 -13.64 11.64
C LYS A 189 -6.32 -14.26 12.37
N PHE A 190 -7.55 -13.81 12.07
CA PHE A 190 -8.77 -14.35 12.64
C PHE A 190 -8.98 -15.81 12.22
N LEU A 191 -8.92 -16.12 10.92
CA LEU A 191 -9.10 -17.50 10.43
C LEU A 191 -8.08 -18.46 11.04
N HIS A 192 -6.81 -18.05 11.14
CA HIS A 192 -5.79 -18.85 11.82
C HIS A 192 -6.16 -19.12 13.28
N ARG A 193 -6.51 -18.07 14.04
CA ARG A 193 -6.94 -18.20 15.45
C ARG A 193 -8.14 -19.13 15.59
N LEU A 194 -9.15 -18.96 14.74
CA LEU A 194 -10.36 -19.77 14.73
C LEU A 194 -10.05 -21.25 14.47
N LEU A 195 -9.24 -21.56 13.45
CA LEU A 195 -8.85 -22.92 13.12
C LEU A 195 -8.07 -23.58 14.25
N VAL A 196 -7.11 -22.87 14.85
CA VAL A 196 -6.34 -23.38 15.99
C VAL A 196 -7.25 -23.63 17.20
N SER A 197 -8.13 -22.68 17.54
CA SER A 197 -9.12 -22.83 18.63
C SER A 197 -10.03 -24.04 18.40
N HIS A 198 -10.50 -24.25 17.17
CA HIS A 198 -11.33 -25.40 16.79
C HIS A 198 -10.58 -26.71 16.96
N CYS A 199 -9.37 -26.82 16.41
CA CYS A 199 -8.58 -28.05 16.52
C CYS A 199 -8.21 -28.39 17.97
N HIS A 200 -8.03 -27.38 18.84
CA HIS A 200 -7.75 -27.60 20.27
C HIS A 200 -9.00 -27.97 21.09
N SER A 201 -10.20 -27.75 20.56
CA SER A 201 -11.47 -28.02 21.27
C SER A 201 -11.95 -29.46 21.08
N HIS A 202 -11.33 -30.23 20.19
CA HIS A 202 -11.75 -31.58 19.82
C HIS A 202 -10.57 -32.55 19.88
N THR A 203 -10.86 -33.80 20.23
CA THR A 203 -9.86 -34.88 20.24
C THR A 203 -9.92 -35.68 18.94
N SER A 204 -8.89 -36.45 18.65
CA SER A 204 -8.90 -37.37 17.51
C SER A 204 -9.92 -38.51 17.67
N GLU A 205 -10.35 -38.83 18.89
CA GLU A 205 -11.35 -39.86 19.17
C GLU A 205 -12.78 -39.38 18.91
N GLN A 206 -13.03 -38.08 19.08
CA GLN A 206 -14.31 -37.44 18.79
C GLN A 206 -14.10 -36.23 17.86
N PRO A 207 -13.74 -36.49 16.59
CA PRO A 207 -13.39 -35.42 15.68
C PRO A 207 -14.64 -34.66 15.23
N VAL A 208 -14.53 -33.34 15.22
CA VAL A 208 -15.47 -32.44 14.55
C VAL A 208 -14.70 -31.77 13.42
N TRP A 209 -15.20 -31.88 12.20
CA TRP A 209 -14.50 -31.44 10.99
C TRP A 209 -14.98 -30.09 10.45
N THR A 210 -16.07 -29.57 11.02
CA THR A 210 -16.71 -28.31 10.63
C THR A 210 -16.85 -27.41 11.84
N ILE A 211 -16.54 -26.12 11.66
CA ILE A 211 -16.60 -25.11 12.71
C ILE A 211 -18.07 -24.78 13.01
N PRO A 212 -18.56 -25.01 14.25
CA PRO A 212 -19.93 -24.67 14.63
C PRO A 212 -20.17 -23.15 14.71
N LEU A 213 -21.42 -22.73 14.53
CA LEU A 213 -21.82 -21.31 14.61
C LEU A 213 -21.41 -20.67 15.94
N GLU A 214 -21.65 -21.33 17.07
CA GLU A 214 -21.30 -20.79 18.39
C GLU A 214 -19.80 -20.47 18.50
N GLN A 215 -18.93 -21.35 17.97
CA GLN A 215 -17.50 -21.13 18.00
C GLN A 215 -17.07 -19.98 17.07
N PHE A 216 -17.65 -19.89 15.88
CA PHE A 216 -17.42 -18.77 14.96
C PHE A 216 -17.78 -17.43 15.60
N GLU A 217 -18.98 -17.33 16.19
CA GLU A 217 -19.45 -16.12 16.88
C GLU A 217 -18.53 -15.73 18.04
N ARG A 218 -18.19 -16.71 18.88
CA ARG A 218 -17.35 -16.50 20.06
C ARG A 218 -15.97 -15.97 19.67
N GLU A 219 -15.28 -16.62 18.74
CA GLU A 219 -13.95 -16.19 18.31
C GLU A 219 -13.99 -14.85 17.58
N LEU A 220 -15.03 -14.59 16.77
CA LEU A 220 -15.18 -13.32 16.06
C LEU A 220 -15.36 -12.17 17.07
N ALA A 221 -16.23 -12.35 18.06
CA ALA A 221 -16.49 -11.36 19.10
C ALA A 221 -15.26 -11.10 20.00
N VAL A 222 -14.43 -12.11 20.28
CA VAL A 222 -13.16 -11.90 21.00
C VAL A 222 -12.17 -11.16 20.10
N PHE A 223 -12.00 -11.58 18.86
CA PHE A 223 -11.06 -10.96 17.92
C PHE A 223 -11.37 -9.47 17.68
N GLN A 224 -12.64 -9.11 17.51
CA GLN A 224 -13.07 -7.73 17.36
C GLN A 224 -12.75 -6.87 18.59
N ARG A 225 -12.98 -7.41 19.80
CA ARG A 225 -12.62 -6.71 21.04
C ARG A 225 -11.12 -6.47 21.16
N ASP A 226 -10.31 -7.46 20.80
CA ASP A 226 -8.85 -7.34 20.80
C ASP A 226 -8.38 -6.29 19.76
N GLN A 227 -9.01 -6.28 18.59
CA GLN A 227 -8.74 -5.30 17.53
C GLN A 227 -9.11 -3.87 17.96
N ASP A 228 -10.30 -3.67 18.53
CA ASP A 228 -10.73 -2.37 19.04
C ASP A 228 -9.83 -1.86 20.17
N ALA A 229 -9.35 -2.76 21.04
CA ALA A 229 -8.39 -2.42 22.09
C ALA A 229 -7.03 -1.99 21.49
N PHE A 230 -6.56 -2.69 20.45
CA PHE A 230 -5.33 -2.32 19.73
C PHE A 230 -5.47 -0.97 19.01
N ASP A 231 -6.57 -0.76 18.29
CA ASP A 231 -6.84 0.48 17.54
C ASP A 231 -6.94 1.70 18.47
N ARG A 232 -7.42 1.52 19.71
CA ARG A 232 -7.45 2.57 20.75
C ARG A 232 -6.11 2.75 21.47
N GLY A 233 -5.08 1.98 21.14
CA GLY A 233 -3.77 2.01 21.80
C GLY A 233 -3.77 1.45 23.22
N LEU A 234 -4.76 0.63 23.58
CA LEU A 234 -4.93 0.03 24.90
C LEU A 234 -4.30 -1.37 25.02
N ALA A 235 -3.89 -1.97 23.89
CA ALA A 235 -3.21 -3.26 23.87
C ALA A 235 -1.68 -3.09 23.96
N PRO A 236 -0.96 -3.97 24.69
CA PRO A 236 0.50 -3.99 24.66
C PRO A 236 1.00 -4.29 23.24
N ARG A 237 2.04 -3.56 22.81
CA ARG A 237 2.69 -3.74 21.51
C ARG A 237 3.38 -5.09 21.37
#